data_AF-A0A554KHY6-F1
#
_entry.id   AF-A0A554KHY6-F1
#
_cell.length_a   1.000
_cell.length_b   1.000
_cell.length_c   1.000
_cell.angle_alpha   90.00
_cell.angle_beta   90.00
_cell.angle_gamma   90.00
#
_symmetry.space_group_name_H-M   'P 1'
#
loop_
_entity.id
_entity.type
_entity.pdbx_description
1 polymer ?
#
loop_
_entity_poly.entity_id
_entity_poly.type
_entity_poly.pdbx_seq_one_letter_code
_entity_poly.pdbx_strand_id
1 'polypeptide(L)'
;MQTTEQATKHPFHETIVEVIGRASSRDLECLGALIKATNVPKGHDEIIAAWEKRRQELGWMPRQDLGVPADLLKQKQAGTISPYTV
;
A
#
# COMPACT_ATOMS: atom_id res chain seq x y z
N MET A 1 -39.01 -4.86 8.31
CA MET A 1 -37.96 -3.90 8.71
C MET A 1 -36.64 -4.48 8.24
N GLN A 2 -36.04 -3.93 7.18
CA GLN A 2 -34.73 -4.38 6.70
C GLN A 2 -33.67 -3.60 7.48
N THR A 3 -32.95 -4.30 8.35
CA THR A 3 -31.78 -3.75 9.04
C THR A 3 -30.68 -3.60 8.01
N THR A 4 -30.34 -2.38 7.61
CA THR A 4 -29.15 -2.12 6.80
C THR A 4 -27.93 -2.35 7.68
N GLU A 5 -27.33 -3.53 7.60
CA GLU A 5 -25.97 -3.77 8.08
C GLU A 5 -25.04 -2.83 7.29
N GLN A 6 -24.65 -1.72 7.91
CA GLN A 6 -23.49 -0.97 7.47
C GLN A 6 -22.29 -1.89 7.63
N ALA A 7 -21.89 -2.56 6.55
CA ALA A 7 -20.61 -3.23 6.48
C ALA A 7 -19.54 -2.22 6.90
N THR A 8 -18.94 -2.43 8.08
CA THR A 8 -17.87 -1.59 8.60
C THR A 8 -16.71 -1.68 7.63
N LYS A 9 -16.53 -0.65 6.80
CA LYS A 9 -15.43 -0.60 5.83
C LYS A 9 -14.12 -0.58 6.60
N HIS A 10 -13.20 -1.46 6.22
CA HIS A 10 -11.86 -1.47 6.79
C HIS A 10 -11.11 -0.18 6.44
N PRO A 11 -10.20 0.29 7.30
CA PRO A 11 -9.24 1.32 6.95
C PRO A 11 -8.48 0.99 5.67
N PHE A 12 -8.25 1.99 4.82
CA PHE A 12 -7.64 1.81 3.49
C PHE A 12 -6.35 0.97 3.51
N HIS A 13 -5.40 1.30 4.39
CA HIS A 13 -4.13 0.56 4.51
C HIS A 13 -4.30 -0.93 4.86
N GLU A 14 -5.29 -1.30 5.68
CA GLU A 14 -5.59 -2.71 6.01
C GLU A 14 -6.09 -3.44 4.77
N THR A 15 -6.98 -2.82 4.00
CA THR A 15 -7.49 -3.39 2.74
C THR A 15 -6.37 -3.53 1.71
N ILE A 16 -5.46 -2.56 1.59
CA ILE A 16 -4.31 -2.66 0.68
C ILE A 16 -3.39 -3.81 1.08
N VAL A 17 -3.07 -3.94 2.37
CA VAL A 17 -2.25 -5.05 2.89
C VAL A 17 -2.90 -6.41 2.58
N GLU A 18 -4.20 -6.54 2.82
CA GLU A 18 -4.95 -7.77 2.50
C GLU A 18 -4.89 -8.09 1.00
N VAL A 19 -5.13 -7.08 0.14
CA VAL A 19 -5.13 -7.25 -1.32
C VAL A 19 -3.75 -7.62 -1.84
N ILE A 20 -2.69 -7.00 -1.32
CA ILE A 20 -1.30 -7.38 -1.66
C ILE A 20 -1.05 -8.85 -1.31
N GLY A 21 -1.49 -9.31 -0.14
CA GLY A 21 -1.27 -10.69 0.33
C GLY A 21 -1.85 -11.77 -0.60
N ARG A 22 -2.88 -11.45 -1.39
CA ARG A 22 -3.51 -12.37 -2.36
C ARG A 22 -3.22 -12.06 -3.82
N ALA A 23 -2.54 -10.96 -4.12
CA ALA A 23 -2.32 -10.48 -5.49
C ALA A 23 -1.50 -11.48 -6.32
N SER A 24 -1.87 -11.68 -7.59
CA SER A 24 -0.99 -12.32 -8.57
C SER A 24 0.16 -11.39 -8.96
N SER A 25 1.14 -11.88 -9.72
CA SER A 25 2.23 -11.02 -10.24
C SER A 25 1.68 -9.83 -11.04
N ARG A 26 0.69 -10.04 -11.90
CA ARG A 26 0.09 -8.96 -12.69
C ARG A 26 -0.69 -7.98 -11.81
N ASP A 27 -1.42 -8.48 -10.82
CA ASP A 27 -2.16 -7.61 -9.90
C ASP A 27 -1.19 -6.76 -9.08
N LEU A 28 -0.06 -7.34 -8.66
CA LEU A 28 0.96 -6.64 -7.90
C LEU A 28 1.58 -5.49 -8.71
N GLU A 29 1.83 -5.67 -10.01
CA GLU A 29 2.28 -4.58 -10.89
C GLU A 29 1.28 -3.42 -10.93
N CYS A 30 0.00 -3.72 -11.13
CA CYS A 30 -1.06 -2.71 -11.14
C CYS A 30 -1.20 -2.01 -9.78
N LEU A 31 -1.16 -2.77 -8.69
CA LEU A 31 -1.22 -2.24 -7.33
C LEU A 31 -0.03 -1.35 -7.03
N GLY A 32 1.17 -1.71 -7.49
CA GLY A 32 2.36 -0.89 -7.31
C GLY A 32 2.24 0.47 -7.99
N ALA A 33 1.73 0.49 -9.22
CA ALA A 33 1.43 1.74 -9.91
C ALA A 33 0.38 2.59 -9.17
N LEU A 34 -0.69 1.95 -8.68
CA LEU A 34 -1.75 2.62 -7.94
C LEU A 34 -1.25 3.22 -6.61
N ILE A 35 -0.49 2.45 -5.84
CA ILE A 35 0.06 2.87 -4.54
C ILE A 35 0.97 4.09 -4.72
N LYS A 36 1.83 4.09 -5.75
CA LYS A 36 2.72 5.22 -6.05
C LYS A 36 1.96 6.47 -6.52
N ALA A 37 0.83 6.30 -7.18
CA ALA A 37 -0.01 7.40 -7.63
C ALA A 37 -0.95 7.95 -6.53
N THR A 38 -1.02 7.28 -5.37
CA THR A 38 -1.95 7.61 -4.29
C THR A 38 -1.19 8.17 -3.09
N ASN A 39 -1.70 9.25 -2.50
CA ASN A 39 -1.18 9.74 -1.22
C ASN A 39 -1.69 8.84 -0.09
N VAL A 40 -0.82 8.04 0.49
CA VAL A 40 -1.15 7.14 1.60
C VAL A 40 -1.02 7.89 2.93
N PRO A 41 -2.12 8.15 3.66
CA PRO A 41 -2.04 8.99 4.87
C PRO A 41 -1.39 8.27 6.07
N LYS A 42 -1.48 6.93 6.12
CA LYS A 42 -0.91 6.09 7.18
C LYS A 42 -0.76 4.65 6.72
N GLY A 43 -0.01 3.85 7.48
CA GLY A 43 0.16 2.43 7.21
C GLY A 43 1.32 2.10 6.26
N HIS A 44 2.25 3.04 6.07
CA HIS A 44 3.37 2.89 5.13
C HIS A 44 4.21 1.64 5.42
N ASP A 45 4.55 1.40 6.70
CA ASP A 45 5.44 0.31 7.09
C ASP A 45 4.76 -1.05 6.86
N GLU A 46 3.47 -1.15 7.15
CA GLU A 46 2.65 -2.34 6.95
C GLU A 46 2.50 -2.67 5.46
N ILE A 47 2.26 -1.66 4.62
CA ILE A 47 2.18 -1.83 3.17
C ILE A 47 3.55 -2.25 2.60
N ILE A 48 4.64 -1.65 3.06
CA ILE A 48 6.01 -2.04 2.68
C ILE A 48 6.27 -3.50 3.04
N ALA A 49 5.98 -3.89 4.28
CA ALA A 49 6.20 -5.27 4.73
C ALA A 49 5.36 -6.28 3.93
N ALA A 50 4.09 -5.97 3.65
CA ALA A 50 3.21 -6.81 2.83
C ALA A 50 3.74 -6.94 1.39
N TRP A 51 4.19 -5.83 0.80
CA TRP A 51 4.74 -5.78 -0.55
C TRP A 51 6.01 -6.63 -0.68
N GLU A 52 6.97 -6.43 0.22
CA GLU A 52 8.22 -7.20 0.27
C GLU A 52 7.95 -8.69 0.40
N LYS A 53 7.09 -9.06 1.34
CA LYS A 53 6.70 -10.46 1.56
C LYS A 53 6.11 -11.06 0.28
N ARG A 54 5.15 -10.37 -0.34
CA ARG A 54 4.48 -10.91 -1.53
C ARG A 54 5.42 -11.04 -2.73
N ARG A 55 6.32 -10.07 -2.93
CA ARG A 55 7.36 -10.17 -3.98
C ARG A 55 8.25 -11.38 -3.80
N GLN A 56 8.67 -11.66 -2.56
CA GLN A 56 9.49 -12.83 -2.25
C GLN A 56 8.74 -14.13 -2.53
N GLU A 57 7.47 -14.23 -2.12
CA GLU A 57 6.60 -15.39 -2.41
C GLU A 57 6.43 -15.64 -3.91
N LEU A 58 6.37 -14.58 -4.72
CA LEU A 58 6.26 -14.65 -6.17
C LEU A 58 7.61 -14.79 -6.89
N GLY A 59 8.73 -14.83 -6.15
CA GLY A 59 10.07 -14.96 -6.72
C GLY A 59 10.54 -13.74 -7.53
N TRP A 60 10.02 -12.55 -7.24
CA TRP A 60 10.44 -11.32 -7.93
C TRP A 60 11.88 -10.97 -7.61
N MET A 61 12.65 -10.68 -8.65
CA MET A 61 14.00 -10.16 -8.50
C MET A 61 13.98 -8.70 -8.04
N PRO A 62 15.05 -8.19 -7.40
CA PRO A 62 15.12 -6.80 -6.96
C PRO A 62 14.78 -5.76 -8.05
N ARG A 63 15.16 -6.03 -9.31
CA ARG A 63 14.85 -5.17 -10.46
C ARG A 63 13.36 -5.05 -10.79
N GLN A 64 12.51 -5.94 -10.27
CA GLN A 64 11.07 -5.98 -10.51
C GLN A 64 10.27 -5.25 -9.43
N ASP A 65 10.92 -4.64 -8.42
CA ASP A 65 10.25 -4.00 -7.27
C ASP A 65 9.33 -2.81 -7.63
N LEU A 66 9.46 -2.24 -8.83
CA LEU A 66 8.76 -1.01 -9.26
C LEU A 66 9.01 0.23 -8.37
N GLY A 67 9.89 0.11 -7.36
CA GLY A 67 10.26 1.16 -6.42
C GLY A 67 9.15 1.53 -5.43
N VAL A 68 8.18 0.65 -5.17
CA VAL A 68 7.06 0.93 -4.26
C VAL A 68 7.53 1.24 -2.84
N PRO A 69 8.45 0.48 -2.22
CA PRO A 69 8.95 0.80 -0.88
C PRO A 69 9.65 2.17 -0.82
N ALA A 70 10.46 2.48 -1.83
CA ALA A 70 11.16 3.77 -1.89
C ALA A 70 10.18 4.95 -2.00
N ASP A 71 9.09 4.79 -2.73
CA ASP A 71 8.04 5.80 -2.86
C ASP A 71 7.28 5.99 -1.54
N LEU A 72 6.84 4.90 -0.91
CA LEU A 72 6.14 4.94 0.39
C LEU A 72 7.01 5.55 1.51
N LEU A 73 8.32 5.29 1.51
CA LEU A 73 9.24 5.92 2.45
C LEU A 73 9.32 7.44 2.23
N LYS A 74 9.30 7.91 0.98
CA LYS A 74 9.25 9.34 0.67
C LYS A 74 7.92 9.95 1.11
N GLN A 75 6.79 9.29 0.86
CA GLN A 75 5.48 9.75 1.32
C GLN A 75 5.42 9.88 2.85
N LYS A 76 5.94 8.89 3.58
CA LYS A 76 6.06 8.92 5.05
C LYS A 76 6.84 10.15 5.55
N GLN A 77 7.95 10.47 4.88
CA GLN A 77 8.78 11.63 5.22
C GLN A 77 8.10 12.96 4.86
N ALA A 78 7.45 13.03 3.70
CA ALA A 78 6.74 14.23 3.24
C ALA A 78 5.52 14.55 4.12
N GLY A 79 4.78 13.54 4.58
CA GLY A 79 3.68 13.70 5.55
C GLY A 79 4.12 14.16 6.95
N THR A 80 5.43 14.11 7.24
CA THR A 80 6.01 14.63 8.49
C THR A 80 6.31 16.14 8.40
N ILE A 81 6.32 16.72 7.20
CA ILE A 81 6.49 18.17 6.99
C ILE A 81 5.09 18.79 6.88
N SER A 82 4.54 19.21 8.02
CA SER A 82 3.32 20.00 8.09
C SER A 82 3.44 21.23 7.16
N PRO A 83 2.45 21.52 6.28
CA PRO A 83 2.44 22.73 5.45
C PRO A 83 2.22 24.03 6.25
N TYR A 84 2.22 23.98 7.59
CA TYR A 84 2.24 25.17 8.44
C TYR A 84 3.62 25.33 9.08
N THR A 85 4.53 26.04 8.42
CA THR A 85 5.65 26.71 9.07
C THR A 85 5.93 28.04 8.37
N VAL A 86 5.45 29.09 9.05
CA VAL A 86 5.66 30.56 8.93
C VAL A 86 5.24 31.29 7.66
#